data_AF-W1X7K8-F1
#
_entry.id   AF-W1X7K8-F1
#
_cell.length_a   1.000
_cell.length_b   1.000
_cell.length_c   1.000
_cell.angle_alpha   90.00
_cell.angle_beta   90.00
_cell.angle_gamma   90.00
#
_symmetry.space_group_name_H-M   'P 1'
#
loop_
_entity.id
_entity.type
_entity.pdbx_description
1 polymer ?
#
loop_
_entity_poly.entity_id
_entity_poly.type
_entity_poly.pdbx_seq_one_letter_code
_entity_poly.pdbx_strand_id
1 'polypeptide(L)'
;SITLTEFAEQCRYEEDIAQLRQLLKQLKRYLQDNRIVTMSLKPQNILCHRISESEVIPVVCDNIGESTLIPLATWSKWCCLRKQERLWKRFIAQPALAIALQKDLQPRESKTLALTSREA
;
A
#
# COMPACT_ATOMS: atom_id res chain seq x y z
N SER A 1 -12.58 11.29 -1.28
CA SER A 1 -11.52 10.29 -1.52
C SER A 1 -10.20 11.02 -1.59
N ILE A 2 -9.12 10.40 -1.11
CA ILE A 2 -7.74 10.93 -1.21
C ILE A 2 -6.87 9.93 -1.97
N THR A 3 -5.72 10.36 -2.48
CA THR A 3 -4.81 9.41 -3.12
C THR A 3 -4.14 8.50 -2.09
N LEU A 4 -3.65 7.34 -2.50
CA LEU A 4 -2.88 6.46 -1.61
C LEU A 4 -1.56 7.12 -1.18
N THR A 5 -0.99 8.01 -2.01
CA THR A 5 0.17 8.83 -1.62
C THR A 5 -0.18 9.70 -0.41
N GLU A 6 -1.24 10.51 -0.51
CA GLU A 6 -1.70 11.38 0.58
C GLU A 6 -2.08 10.58 1.82
N PHE A 7 -2.75 9.43 1.65
CA PHE A 7 -3.08 8.54 2.76
C PHE A 7 -1.82 8.05 3.49
N ALA A 8 -0.78 7.65 2.75
CA ALA A 8 0.48 7.18 3.32
C ALA A 8 1.26 8.31 4.03
N GLU A 9 1.20 9.54 3.50
CA GLU A 9 1.81 10.73 4.13
C GLU A 9 1.10 11.13 5.44
N GLN A 10 -0.21 10.91 5.53
CA GLN A 10 -1.01 11.17 6.72
C GLN A 10 -0.81 10.12 7.84
N CYS A 11 -0.21 8.96 7.53
CA CYS A 11 0.07 7.93 8.53
C CYS A 11 1.10 8.42 9.55
N ARG A 12 0.64 8.69 10.78
CA ARG A 12 1.46 9.18 11.89
C ARG A 12 1.57 8.17 13.03
N TYR A 13 0.53 7.37 13.22
CA TYR A 13 0.42 6.40 14.30
C TYR A 13 0.44 4.96 13.77
N GLU A 14 0.71 4.00 14.66
CA GLU A 14 0.73 2.58 14.30
C GLU A 14 -0.61 2.07 13.76
N GLU A 15 -1.71 2.63 14.27
CA GLU A 15 -3.06 2.32 13.78
C GLU A 15 -3.23 2.71 12.32
N ASP A 16 -2.71 3.86 11.91
CA ASP A 16 -2.74 4.32 10.52
C ASP A 16 -1.92 3.40 9.61
N ILE A 17 -0.74 2.97 10.09
CA ILE A 17 0.14 2.05 9.37
C ILE A 17 -0.52 0.67 9.24
N ALA A 18 -1.21 0.19 10.28
CA ALA A 18 -1.98 -1.04 10.22
C ALA A 18 -3.12 -0.95 9.17
N GLN A 19 -3.84 0.17 9.14
CA GLN A 19 -4.86 0.43 8.11
C GLN A 19 -4.24 0.49 6.70
N LEU A 20 -3.11 1.17 6.51
CA LEU A 20 -2.39 1.21 5.24
C LEU A 20 -2.01 -0.20 4.78
N ARG A 21 -1.51 -1.07 5.67
CA ARG A 21 -1.19 -2.46 5.34
C ARG A 21 -2.42 -3.26 4.94
N GLN A 22 -3.55 -3.05 5.63
CA GLN A 22 -4.81 -3.68 5.27
C GLN A 22 -5.27 -3.23 3.88
N LEU A 23 -5.21 -1.93 3.58
CA LEU A 23 -5.52 -1.38 2.26
C LEU A 23 -4.62 -1.97 1.17
N LEU A 24 -3.32 -2.08 1.42
CA LEU A 24 -2.38 -2.69 0.47
C LEU A 24 -2.69 -4.18 0.24
N LYS A 25 -3.06 -4.93 1.29
CA LYS A 25 -3.49 -6.33 1.15
C LYS A 25 -4.77 -6.45 0.33
N GLN A 26 -5.76 -5.60 0.58
CA GLN A 26 -7.01 -5.56 -0.17
C GLN A 26 -6.77 -5.20 -1.64
N LEU A 27 -5.96 -4.19 -1.91
CA LEU A 27 -5.57 -3.78 -3.26
C LEU A 27 -4.87 -4.93 -4.00
N LYS A 28 -3.92 -5.62 -3.36
CA LYS A 28 -3.22 -6.76 -3.99
C LYS A 28 -4.20 -7.86 -4.39
N ARG A 29 -5.11 -8.23 -3.48
CA ARG A 29 -6.15 -9.24 -3.76
C ARG A 29 -7.08 -8.79 -4.87
N TYR A 30 -7.57 -7.56 -4.82
CA TYR A 30 -8.41 -6.96 -5.86
C TYR A 30 -7.77 -7.06 -7.25
N LEU A 31 -6.48 -6.74 -7.38
CA LEU A 31 -5.76 -6.88 -8.65
C LEU A 31 -5.65 -8.34 -9.11
N GLN A 32 -5.35 -9.25 -8.19
CA GLN A 32 -5.13 -10.67 -8.50
C GLN A 32 -6.42 -11.39 -8.87
N ASP A 33 -7.47 -11.21 -8.08
CA ASP A 33 -8.75 -11.90 -8.22
C ASP A 33 -9.47 -11.48 -9.51
N ASN A 34 -9.41 -10.18 -9.82
CA ASN A 34 -10.00 -9.62 -11.03
C ASN A 34 -9.05 -9.65 -12.25
N ARG A 35 -7.84 -10.20 -12.09
CA ARG A 35 -6.81 -10.25 -13.14
C ARG A 35 -6.52 -8.89 -13.78
N ILE A 36 -6.56 -7.84 -12.97
CA ILE A 36 -6.32 -6.48 -13.42
C ILE A 36 -4.83 -6.32 -13.66
N VAL A 37 -4.48 -6.09 -14.92
CA VAL A 37 -3.12 -5.74 -15.34
C VAL A 37 -3.06 -4.24 -15.49
N THR A 38 -1.98 -3.63 -15.00
CA THR A 38 -1.69 -2.21 -15.22
C THR A 38 -0.41 -2.04 -16.03
N MET A 39 -0.32 -0.92 -16.74
CA MET A 39 0.92 -0.48 -17.40
C MET A 39 1.95 -0.09 -16.34
N SER A 40 1.50 0.65 -15.33
CA SER A 40 2.28 1.00 -14.14
C SER A 40 1.36 1.07 -12.93
N LEU A 41 1.89 0.72 -11.76
CA LEU A 41 1.18 0.85 -10.49
C LEU A 41 1.87 1.96 -9.69
N LYS A 42 1.16 3.05 -9.42
CA LYS A 42 1.66 4.23 -8.69
C LYS A 42 0.65 4.62 -7.60
N PRO A 43 1.08 4.98 -6.38
CA PRO A 43 0.18 5.35 -5.28
C PRO A 43 -0.73 6.53 -5.64
N GLN A 44 -0.22 7.48 -6.43
CA GLN A 44 -0.99 8.62 -6.91
C GLN A 44 -2.15 8.25 -7.85
N ASN A 45 -2.08 7.08 -8.51
CA ASN A 45 -3.13 6.59 -9.42
C ASN A 45 -4.14 5.67 -8.69
N ILE A 46 -4.06 5.61 -7.36
CA ILE A 46 -4.92 4.78 -6.52
C ILE A 46 -5.64 5.71 -5.56
N LEU A 47 -6.96 5.69 -5.62
CA LEU A 47 -7.80 6.43 -4.70
C LEU A 47 -8.19 5.54 -3.52
N CYS A 48 -8.02 6.09 -2.33
CA CYS A 48 -8.59 5.56 -1.10
C CYS A 48 -10.00 6.15 -0.97
N HIS A 49 -11.00 5.37 -1.36
CA HIS A 49 -12.40 5.77 -1.27
C HIS A 49 -12.96 5.37 0.10
N ARG A 50 -13.21 6.38 0.95
CA ARG A 50 -13.83 6.20 2.25
C ARG A 50 -15.34 6.06 2.06
N ILE A 51 -15.88 4.87 2.34
CA ILE A 51 -17.30 4.55 2.21
C ILE A 51 -18.03 4.78 3.54
N SER A 52 -17.32 4.61 4.66
CA SER A 52 -17.81 4.90 6.00
C SER A 52 -16.67 5.41 6.89
N GLU A 53 -16.96 5.77 8.14
CA GLU A 53 -15.91 6.17 9.09
C GLU A 53 -14.87 5.06 9.30
N SER A 54 -15.27 3.79 9.20
CA SER A 54 -14.42 2.62 9.42
C SER A 54 -13.93 1.93 8.15
N GLU A 55 -14.54 2.20 7.00
CA GLU A 55 -14.25 1.47 5.76
C GLU A 55 -13.65 2.37 4.68
N VAL A 56 -12.47 1.97 4.20
CA VAL A 56 -11.76 2.58 3.09
C VAL A 56 -11.46 1.49 2.07
N ILE A 57 -11.80 1.74 0.80
CA ILE A 57 -11.58 0.81 -0.31
C ILE A 57 -10.58 1.42 -1.29
N PRO A 58 -9.52 0.68 -1.69
CA PRO A 58 -8.57 1.13 -2.69
C PRO A 58 -9.13 0.90 -4.10
N VAL A 59 -9.11 1.94 -4.94
CA VAL A 59 -9.58 1.91 -6.33
C VAL A 59 -8.45 2.36 -7.26
N VAL A 60 -8.14 1.58 -8.29
CA VAL A 60 -7.18 1.98 -9.33
C VAL A 60 -7.89 2.85 -10.35
N CYS A 61 -7.39 4.06 -10.59
CA CYS A 61 -8.05 5.07 -11.42
C CYS A 61 -7.38 5.31 -12.77
N ASP A 62 -6.12 4.89 -12.94
CA ASP A 62 -5.37 5.14 -14.17
C ASP A 62 -4.38 4.00 -14.48
N ASN A 63 -3.86 3.99 -15.71
CA ASN A 63 -2.89 3.05 -16.24
C ASN A 63 -3.37 1.59 -16.26
N ILE A 64 -4.68 1.34 -16.35
CA ILE A 64 -5.24 0.00 -16.53
C ILE A 64 -4.93 -0.49 -17.94
N GLY A 65 -4.58 -1.78 -18.06
CA GLY A 65 -4.28 -2.44 -19.33
C GLY A 65 -2.81 -2.76 -19.51
N GLU A 66 -2.46 -3.18 -20.72
CA GLU A 66 -1.12 -3.62 -21.10
C GLU A 66 -0.62 -2.79 -22.29
N SER A 67 0.59 -2.23 -22.17
CA SER A 67 1.22 -1.43 -23.23
C SER A 67 2.32 -2.17 -23.97
N THR A 68 2.40 -3.48 -23.79
CA THR A 68 3.41 -4.32 -24.44
C THR A 68 2.91 -4.76 -25.81
N LEU A 69 3.79 -4.77 -26.80
CA LEU A 69 3.48 -5.21 -28.16
C LEU A 69 2.85 -6.62 -28.22
N ILE A 70 3.31 -7.52 -27.34
CA ILE A 70 2.74 -8.86 -27.19
C ILE A 70 2.09 -8.96 -25.80
N PRO A 71 0.75 -9.03 -25.71
CA PRO A 71 0.03 -8.94 -24.45
C PRO A 71 -0.08 -10.30 -23.74
N LEU A 72 1.06 -10.88 -23.36
CA LEU A 72 1.11 -12.22 -22.74
C LEU A 72 0.29 -12.32 -21.45
N ALA A 73 0.16 -11.23 -20.69
CA ALA A 73 -0.63 -11.21 -19.46
C ALA A 73 -2.14 -11.29 -19.75
N THR A 74 -2.56 -10.93 -20.96
CA THR A 74 -3.95 -11.08 -21.42
C THR A 74 -4.26 -12.53 -21.77
N TRP A 75 -3.31 -13.25 -22.38
CA TRP A 75 -3.53 -14.62 -22.87
C TRP A 75 -3.22 -15.70 -21.84
N SER A 76 -2.33 -15.42 -20.88
CA SER A 76 -1.88 -16.42 -19.90
C SER A 76 -2.03 -15.92 -18.47
N LYS A 77 -2.78 -16.69 -17.66
CA LYS A 77 -2.94 -16.46 -16.22
C LYS A 77 -1.59 -16.44 -15.49
N TRP A 78 -0.66 -17.31 -15.89
CA TRP A 78 0.67 -17.36 -15.29
C TRP A 78 1.46 -16.08 -15.59
N CYS A 79 1.45 -15.62 -16.84
CA CYS A 79 2.09 -14.36 -17.23
C CYS A 79 1.45 -13.16 -16.50
N CYS A 80 0.13 -13.16 -16.36
CA CYS A 80 -0.62 -12.15 -15.60
C CYS A 80 -0.13 -12.06 -14.15
N LEU A 81 -0.11 -13.18 -13.42
CA LEU A 81 0.32 -13.22 -12.03
C LEU A 81 1.79 -12.80 -11.86
N ARG A 82 2.68 -13.23 -12.75
CA ARG A 82 4.08 -12.81 -12.69
C ARG A 82 4.27 -11.33 -12.98
N LYS A 83 3.51 -10.79 -13.94
CA LYS A 83 3.53 -9.35 -14.23
C LYS A 83 3.02 -8.54 -13.03
N GLN A 84 1.89 -8.94 -12.45
CA GLN A 84 1.35 -8.31 -11.25
C GLN A 84 2.34 -8.35 -10.08
N GLU A 85 2.96 -9.50 -9.80
CA GLU A 85 3.94 -9.64 -8.71
C GLU A 85 5.17 -8.73 -8.92
N ARG A 86 5.67 -8.63 -10.16
CA ARG A 86 6.77 -7.73 -10.51
C ARG A 86 6.39 -6.26 -10.30
N LEU A 87 5.20 -5.86 -10.74
CA LEU A 87 4.70 -4.50 -10.55
C LEU A 87 4.48 -4.21 -9.05
N TRP A 88 3.94 -5.17 -8.31
CA TRP A 88 3.71 -5.07 -6.88
C TRP A 88 5.01 -4.83 -6.09
N LYS A 89 6.06 -5.60 -6.39
CA LYS A 89 7.38 -5.39 -5.76
C LYS A 89 7.92 -3.98 -5.98
N ARG A 90 7.82 -3.49 -7.22
CA ARG A 90 8.24 -2.12 -7.57
C ARG A 90 7.37 -1.07 -6.88
N PHE A 91 6.07 -1.33 -6.75
CA PHE A 91 5.11 -0.43 -6.12
C PHE A 91 5.36 -0.28 -4.62
N ILE A 92 5.55 -1.37 -3.87
CA ILE A 92 5.85 -1.31 -2.44
C ILE A 92 7.22 -0.68 -2.16
N ALA A 93 8.18 -0.85 -3.07
CA ALA A 93 9.50 -0.22 -2.95
C ALA A 93 9.51 1.29 -3.22
N GLN A 94 8.37 1.90 -3.60
CA GLN A 94 8.33 3.34 -3.84
C GLN A 94 8.50 4.13 -2.52
N PRO A 95 9.23 5.25 -2.52
CA PRO A 95 9.57 5.97 -1.28
C PRO A 95 8.35 6.33 -0.42
N ALA A 96 7.26 6.80 -1.04
CA ALA A 96 6.03 7.19 -0.33
C ALA A 96 5.45 6.07 0.53
N LEU A 97 5.51 4.81 0.04
CA LEU A 97 5.01 3.65 0.77
C LEU A 97 6.08 3.02 1.66
N ALA A 98 7.33 2.94 1.17
CA ALA A 98 8.42 2.34 1.91
C ALA A 98 8.70 3.06 3.23
N ILE A 99 8.67 4.40 3.23
CA ILE A 99 8.86 5.22 4.45
C ILE A 99 7.74 4.93 5.45
N ALA A 100 6.48 4.94 5.01
CA ALA A 100 5.34 4.66 5.88
C ALA A 100 5.39 3.24 6.46
N LEU A 101 5.84 2.26 5.68
CA LEU A 101 5.92 0.85 6.10
C LEU A 101 7.14 0.54 6.99
N GLN A 102 8.24 1.28 6.86
CA GLN A 102 9.45 1.11 7.67
C GLN A 102 9.34 1.71 9.08
N LYS A 103 8.46 2.70 9.30
CA LYS A 103 8.30 3.37 10.60
C LYS A 103 7.93 2.41 11.75
N ASP A 104 7.16 1.35 11.46
CA ASP A 104 6.76 0.33 12.45
C ASP A 104 7.86 -0.71 12.76
N LEU A 105 8.92 -0.81 11.93
CA LEU A 105 10.04 -1.72 12.19
C LEU A 105 11.02 -1.18 13.24
N GLN A 106 10.85 0.06 13.72
CA GLN A 106 11.65 0.59 14.81
C GLN A 106 11.07 0.08 16.14
N PRO A 107 11.76 -0.82 16.86
CA PRO A 107 11.31 -1.26 18.17
C PRO A 107 11.32 -0.06 19.10
N ARG A 108 10.20 0.15 19.79
CA ARG A 108 10.06 1.16 20.84
C ARG A 108 11.15 0.89 21.89
N GLU A 109 12.19 1.72 21.94
CA GLU A 109 12.98 1.86 23.16
C GLU A 109 11.98 2.19 24.26
N SER A 110 11.78 1.23 25.16
CA SER A 110 10.94 1.38 26.32
C SER A 110 11.60 2.45 27.19
N LYS A 111 11.24 3.72 26.97
CA LYS A 111 11.42 4.77 27.97
C LYS A 111 10.45 4.48 29.09
N THR A 112 10.79 3.44 29.87
CA THR A 112 10.37 3.31 31.25
C THR A 112 10.92 4.55 31.93
N LEU A 113 10.07 5.56 32.06
CA LEU A 113 10.27 6.67 32.98
C LEU A 113 10.40 6.03 34.37
N ALA A 114 11.64 5.72 34.75
CA ALA A 114 11.99 5.46 36.13
C ALA A 114 11.83 6.78 36.88
N LEU A 115 10.60 7.03 37.33
CA LEU A 115 10.34 7.82 38.51
C LEU A 115 11.13 7.20 39.67
N THR A 116 12.33 7.69 39.93
CA THR A 116 12.94 7.57 41.24
C THR A 116 13.09 8.95 41.83
N SER A 117 12.06 9.31 42.56
CA SER A 117 12.09 10.17 43.72
C SER A 117 13.40 10.03 44.51
N ARG A 118 14.10 11.15 44.69
CA ARG A 118 14.87 11.42 45.91
C ARG A 118 14.68 12.89 46.28
N GLU A 119 13.75 13.10 47.21
CA GLU A 119 13.73 14.25 48.12
C GLU A 119 14.72 14.00 49.27
N ALA A 120 15.14 15.13 49.85
CA ALA A 120 15.92 15.35 51.09
C ALA A 120 17.45 15.18 51.00
#